data_AF-A0A7S1PBX5-F1
#
_entry.id   AF-A0A7S1PBX5-F1
#
_cell.length_a   1.000
_cell.length_b   1.000
_cell.length_c   1.000
_cell.angle_alpha   90.00
_cell.angle_beta   90.00
_cell.angle_gamma   90.00
#
_symmetry.space_group_name_H-M   'P 1'
#
loop_
_entity.id
_entity.type
_entity.pdbx_description
1 polymer ?
#
loop_
_entity_poly.entity_id
_entity_poly.type
_entity_poly.pdbx_seq_one_letter_code
_entity_poly.pdbx_strand_id
1 'polypeptide(L)'
;ASPHDATALIRQHGADPKIAPRLREKGSREERSNSDGFGYSLLSLAIDNKSDNTVGAISADGVLTRSVALPQWPDGLQEGILTALIDGGADPTALKPLEVAIRFANEAAFDLLMARHDRLHDQPGSLHNQPGTDLRGSLMGLPEPLSPLASDQRPPPTHFLKVLMSMYQRLIQRDPTLATEQRYGYNLVHQAAERAKGLYP
;
A
#
# COMPACT_ATOMS: atom_id res chain seq x y z
N ALA A 1 11.99 0.26 19.14
CA ALA A 1 11.51 1.56 18.63
C ALA A 1 10.09 1.77 19.15
N SER A 2 9.78 2.97 19.61
CA SER A 2 8.45 3.38 20.08
C SER A 2 7.83 4.42 19.11
N PRO A 3 6.51 4.66 19.13
CA PRO A 3 5.91 5.76 18.37
C PRO A 3 6.47 7.14 18.76
N HIS A 4 6.86 7.28 20.04
CA HIS A 4 7.50 8.48 20.54
C HIS A 4 8.87 8.71 19.90
N ASP A 5 9.60 7.64 19.55
CA ASP A 5 10.88 7.75 18.84
C ASP A 5 10.65 8.33 17.43
N ALA A 6 9.62 7.87 16.70
CA ALA A 6 9.27 8.41 15.39
C ALA A 6 8.84 9.89 15.48
N THR A 7 8.04 10.21 16.49
CA THR A 7 7.62 11.60 16.76
C THR A 7 8.82 12.49 17.10
N ALA A 8 9.76 12.00 17.92
CA ALA A 8 10.98 12.71 18.26
C ALA A 8 11.86 12.92 17.04
N LEU A 9 12.04 11.91 16.18
CA LEU A 9 12.81 12.05 14.94
C LEU A 9 12.25 13.15 14.03
N ILE A 10 10.93 13.19 13.86
CA ILE A 10 10.27 14.20 13.02
C ILE A 10 10.32 15.59 13.66
N ARG A 11 9.86 15.71 14.91
CA ARG A 11 9.68 17.01 15.56
C ARG A 11 10.95 17.59 16.19
N GLN A 12 11.81 16.76 16.75
CA GLN A 12 13.01 17.19 17.48
C GLN A 12 14.27 17.12 16.63
N HIS A 13 14.37 16.13 15.73
CA HIS A 13 15.55 15.94 14.90
C HIS A 13 15.37 16.41 13.45
N GLY A 14 14.20 16.98 13.11
CA GLY A 14 13.93 17.57 11.80
C GLY A 14 13.88 16.56 10.65
N ALA A 15 13.60 15.29 10.92
CA ALA A 15 13.40 14.31 9.88
C ALA A 15 12.18 14.70 9.02
N ASP A 16 12.36 14.77 7.70
CA ASP A 16 11.30 15.13 6.77
C ASP A 16 10.38 13.93 6.52
N PRO A 17 9.09 13.99 6.91
CA PRO A 17 8.16 12.89 6.72
C PRO A 17 7.66 12.76 5.27
N LYS A 18 7.98 13.73 4.39
CA LYS A 18 7.56 13.75 2.98
C LYS A 18 8.54 13.07 2.04
N ILE A 19 9.68 12.60 2.54
CA ILE A 19 10.66 11.91 1.70
C ILE A 19 10.05 10.63 1.10
N ALA A 20 10.42 10.35 -0.14
CA ALA A 20 10.06 9.13 -0.84
C ALA A 20 11.32 8.32 -1.17
N PRO A 21 11.91 7.59 -0.20
CA PRO A 21 13.09 6.79 -0.45
C PRO A 21 12.87 5.76 -1.55
N ARG A 22 13.93 5.52 -2.33
CA ARG A 22 13.98 4.49 -3.36
C ARG A 22 14.70 3.26 -2.78
N LEU A 23 14.04 2.12 -2.83
CA LEU A 23 14.63 0.86 -2.40
C LEU A 23 15.54 0.31 -3.49
N ARG A 24 16.61 -0.38 -3.11
CA ARG A 24 17.53 -1.05 -4.04
C ARG A 24 18.13 -2.29 -3.40
N GLU A 25 18.38 -3.30 -4.23
CA GLU A 25 19.10 -4.49 -3.80
C GLU A 25 20.56 -4.14 -3.51
N LYS A 26 21.06 -4.53 -2.34
CA LYS A 26 22.45 -4.30 -1.94
C LYS A 26 23.40 -5.02 -2.91
N GLY A 27 24.34 -4.28 -3.49
CA GLY A 27 25.31 -4.83 -4.44
C GLY A 27 24.83 -4.90 -5.89
N SER A 28 23.62 -4.41 -6.20
CA SER A 28 23.20 -4.20 -7.59
C SER A 28 24.10 -3.13 -8.25
N ARG A 29 24.70 -3.47 -9.40
CA ARG A 29 25.52 -2.54 -10.20
C ARG A 29 24.60 -1.53 -10.90
N GLU A 30 24.92 -0.25 -10.77
CA GLU A 30 24.20 0.88 -11.41
C GLU A 30 24.03 0.71 -12.94
N GLU A 31 24.93 -0.04 -13.58
CA GLU A 31 25.06 -0.07 -15.05
C GLU A 31 24.02 -0.93 -15.80
N ARG A 32 23.24 -1.78 -15.12
CA ARG A 32 22.32 -2.73 -15.81
C ARG A 32 20.84 -2.40 -15.74
N SER A 33 20.46 -1.38 -14.98
CA SER A 33 19.08 -0.98 -14.88
C SER A 33 18.95 0.53 -14.93
N ASN A 34 18.40 1.06 -16.02
CA ASN A 34 17.87 2.43 -16.08
C ASN A 34 16.66 2.63 -15.13
N SER A 35 16.29 1.65 -14.29
CA SER A 35 15.29 1.84 -13.24
C SER A 35 15.97 2.49 -12.04
N ASP A 36 15.74 3.78 -11.92
CA ASP A 36 16.16 4.66 -10.84
C ASP A 36 15.57 4.28 -9.44
N GLY A 37 14.99 3.08 -9.31
CA GLY A 37 14.15 2.63 -8.20
C GLY A 37 12.79 3.33 -8.18
N PHE A 38 11.80 2.72 -7.54
CA PHE A 38 10.53 3.39 -7.28
C PHE A 38 10.53 4.02 -5.89
N GLY A 39 10.17 5.30 -5.81
CA GLY A 39 10.06 6.02 -4.55
C GLY A 39 8.79 5.61 -3.81
N TYR A 40 8.93 5.18 -2.56
CA TYR A 40 7.78 4.90 -1.69
C TYR A 40 7.71 5.97 -0.61
N SER A 41 6.51 6.50 -0.38
CA SER A 41 6.28 7.35 0.79
C SER A 41 6.62 6.57 2.07
N LEU A 42 7.07 7.27 3.11
CA LEU A 42 7.28 6.64 4.42
C LEU A 42 5.99 6.00 4.97
N LEU A 43 4.81 6.53 4.62
CA LEU A 43 3.53 5.89 4.95
C LEU A 43 3.39 4.51 4.32
N SER A 44 3.71 4.37 3.03
CA SER A 44 3.69 3.07 2.34
C SER A 44 4.66 2.07 2.98
N LEU A 45 5.86 2.52 3.36
CA LEU A 45 6.88 1.66 3.96
C LEU A 45 6.58 1.30 5.42
N ALA A 46 5.77 2.10 6.12
CA ALA A 46 5.39 1.86 7.50
C ALA A 46 4.22 0.86 7.64
N ILE A 47 3.57 0.44 6.56
CA ILE A 47 2.44 -0.51 6.61
C ILE A 47 2.95 -1.95 6.65
N ASP A 48 2.60 -2.69 7.70
CA ASP A 48 2.91 -4.10 7.83
C ASP A 48 2.24 -4.94 6.75
N ASN A 49 2.97 -5.95 6.28
CA ASN A 49 2.43 -7.02 5.47
C ASN A 49 1.71 -8.07 6.33
N LYS A 50 0.37 -8.13 6.30
CA LYS A 50 -0.41 -9.14 7.05
C LYS A 50 -0.62 -10.45 6.28
N SER A 51 0.08 -10.66 5.16
CA SER A 51 -0.01 -11.87 4.34
C SER A 51 0.96 -12.99 4.73
N ASP A 52 1.69 -12.88 5.84
CA ASP A 52 2.81 -13.78 6.17
C ASP A 52 3.88 -13.83 5.05
N ASN A 53 4.16 -12.64 4.47
CA ASN A 53 5.09 -12.47 3.36
C ASN A 53 4.79 -13.39 2.15
N THR A 54 3.50 -13.61 1.86
CA THR A 54 3.07 -14.36 0.66
C THR A 54 2.75 -13.44 -0.52
N VAL A 55 2.40 -12.18 -0.25
CA VAL A 55 2.08 -11.16 -1.28
C VAL A 55 3.06 -9.99 -1.29
N GLY A 56 3.23 -9.39 -2.46
CA GLY A 56 4.08 -8.22 -2.73
C GLY A 56 3.29 -6.95 -3.06
N ALA A 57 3.72 -5.82 -2.49
CA ALA A 57 3.20 -4.48 -2.79
C ALA A 57 4.30 -3.40 -2.92
N ILE A 58 5.51 -3.72 -2.46
CA ILE A 58 6.67 -2.83 -2.41
C ILE A 58 7.78 -3.50 -3.21
N SER A 59 8.44 -2.77 -4.11
CA SER A 59 9.51 -3.30 -4.98
C SER A 59 10.75 -2.41 -5.00
N ALA A 60 11.92 -3.03 -5.19
CA ALA A 60 13.20 -2.34 -5.35
C ALA A 60 13.45 -1.78 -6.77
N ASP A 61 12.78 -2.28 -7.81
CA ASP A 61 12.98 -1.82 -9.21
C ASP A 61 11.72 -1.15 -9.79
N GLY A 62 10.66 -1.00 -8.97
CA GLY A 62 9.38 -0.41 -9.38
C GLY A 62 8.48 -1.32 -10.19
N VAL A 63 8.97 -2.49 -10.56
CA VAL A 63 8.21 -3.57 -11.17
C VAL A 63 8.09 -4.65 -10.09
N LEU A 64 6.96 -5.31 -9.88
CA LEU A 64 6.84 -6.30 -8.77
C LEU A 64 7.70 -7.57 -8.97
N THR A 65 8.67 -7.53 -9.90
CA THR A 65 9.74 -8.50 -10.13
C THR A 65 10.71 -8.61 -8.96
N ARG A 66 10.96 -7.52 -8.22
CA ARG A 66 11.83 -7.49 -7.04
C ARG A 66 11.08 -7.01 -5.81
N SER A 67 10.02 -7.74 -5.47
CA SER A 67 9.23 -7.44 -4.29
C SER A 67 10.08 -7.52 -3.02
N VAL A 68 9.88 -6.56 -2.12
CA VAL A 68 10.60 -6.42 -0.86
C VAL A 68 9.70 -6.88 0.28
N ALA A 69 10.17 -7.85 1.05
CA ALA A 69 9.58 -8.20 2.33
C ALA A 69 10.14 -7.27 3.40
N LEU A 70 9.28 -6.45 4.00
CA LEU A 70 9.65 -5.61 5.14
C LEU A 70 9.42 -6.38 6.45
N PRO A 71 10.24 -6.14 7.49
CA PRO A 71 9.96 -6.66 8.82
C PRO A 71 8.63 -6.10 9.34
N GLN A 72 7.89 -6.90 10.10
CA GLN A 72 6.69 -6.43 10.77
C GLN A 72 7.04 -5.62 12.02
N TRP A 73 6.24 -4.59 12.30
CA TRP A 73 6.31 -3.87 13.55
C TRP A 73 5.78 -4.74 14.71
N PRO A 74 6.30 -4.56 15.94
CA PRO A 74 5.63 -5.02 17.14
C PRO A 74 4.20 -4.48 17.24
N ASP A 75 3.32 -5.25 17.89
CA ASP A 75 1.91 -4.89 18.04
C ASP A 75 1.72 -3.48 18.61
N GLY A 76 0.81 -2.71 17.98
CA GLY A 76 0.50 -1.33 18.36
C GLY A 76 1.52 -0.28 17.91
N LEU A 77 2.73 -0.65 17.47
CA LEU A 77 3.74 0.33 17.07
C LEU A 77 3.41 1.00 15.72
N GLN A 78 2.86 0.24 14.77
CA GLN A 78 2.54 0.73 13.43
C GLN A 78 1.62 1.96 13.45
N GLU A 79 0.52 1.89 14.20
CA GLU A 79 -0.49 2.97 14.24
C GLU A 79 0.12 4.28 14.73
N GLY A 80 0.96 4.20 15.77
CA GLY A 80 1.66 5.34 16.31
C GLY A 80 2.67 5.94 15.32
N ILE A 81 3.39 5.10 14.55
CA ILE A 81 4.30 5.57 13.48
C ILE A 81 3.52 6.26 12.36
N LEU A 82 2.43 5.64 11.87
CA LEU A 82 1.59 6.22 10.81
C LEU A 82 1.01 7.56 11.26
N THR A 83 0.51 7.64 12.49
CA THR A 83 -0.02 8.89 13.07
C THR A 83 1.08 9.96 13.15
N ALA A 84 2.28 9.62 13.62
CA ALA A 84 3.39 10.56 13.71
C ALA A 84 3.83 11.09 12.33
N LEU A 85 3.85 10.23 11.30
CA LEU A 85 4.14 10.63 9.93
C LEU A 85 3.10 11.60 9.37
N ILE A 86 1.80 11.30 9.57
CA ILE A 86 0.70 12.16 9.13
C ILE A 86 0.74 13.51 9.86
N ASP A 87 0.90 13.49 11.18
CA ASP A 87 1.01 14.72 11.99
C ASP A 87 2.27 15.54 11.66
N GLY A 88 3.31 14.88 11.13
CA GLY A 88 4.50 15.52 10.58
C GLY A 88 4.29 16.14 9.20
N GLY A 89 3.18 15.84 8.52
CA GLY A 89 2.86 16.38 7.21
C GLY A 89 3.11 15.43 6.02
N ALA A 90 3.28 14.12 6.26
CA ALA A 90 3.14 13.13 5.19
C ALA A 90 1.71 13.15 4.65
N ASP A 91 1.54 13.00 3.33
CA ASP A 91 0.22 13.04 2.69
C ASP A 91 -0.50 11.68 2.81
N PRO A 92 -1.58 11.57 3.63
CA PRO A 92 -2.34 10.33 3.76
C PRO A 92 -3.30 10.08 2.59
N THR A 93 -3.53 11.08 1.73
CA THR A 93 -4.47 10.98 0.60
C THR A 93 -3.83 10.47 -0.68
N ALA A 94 -2.51 10.31 -0.69
CA ALA A 94 -1.81 9.65 -1.76
C ALA A 94 -2.36 8.22 -1.94
N LEU A 95 -2.67 7.84 -3.19
CA LEU A 95 -3.24 6.52 -3.49
C LEU A 95 -2.33 5.36 -3.10
N LYS A 96 -1.02 5.55 -3.13
CA LYS A 96 -0.04 4.47 -2.92
C LYS A 96 -0.09 3.88 -1.50
N PRO A 97 -0.09 4.67 -0.41
CA PRO A 97 -0.37 4.16 0.94
C PRO A 97 -1.66 3.32 1.04
N LEU A 98 -2.76 3.80 0.46
CA LEU A 98 -4.04 3.08 0.49
C LEU A 98 -3.96 1.76 -0.29
N GLU A 99 -3.36 1.78 -1.48
CA GLU A 99 -3.12 0.57 -2.28
C GLU A 99 -2.28 -0.46 -1.51
N VAL A 100 -1.23 -0.02 -0.80
CA VAL A 100 -0.39 -0.90 0.00
C VAL A 100 -1.16 -1.48 1.19
N ALA A 101 -1.95 -0.66 1.91
CA ALA A 101 -2.79 -1.13 3.01
C ALA A 101 -3.77 -2.22 2.57
N ILE A 102 -4.41 -2.03 1.41
CA ILE A 102 -5.32 -3.01 0.81
C ILE A 102 -4.56 -4.28 0.41
N ARG A 103 -3.47 -4.15 -0.37
CA ARG A 103 -2.70 -5.33 -0.83
C ARG A 103 -2.13 -6.15 0.32
N PHE A 104 -1.79 -5.52 1.43
CA PHE A 104 -1.30 -6.19 2.63
C PHE A 104 -2.41 -6.60 3.61
N ALA A 105 -3.68 -6.40 3.26
CA ALA A 105 -4.85 -6.62 4.11
C ALA A 105 -4.66 -6.06 5.54
N ASN A 106 -4.07 -4.87 5.62
CA ASN A 106 -3.78 -4.19 6.87
C ASN A 106 -4.95 -3.30 7.26
N GLU A 107 -5.90 -3.88 8.02
CA GLU A 107 -7.16 -3.22 8.38
C GLU A 107 -6.98 -1.91 9.15
N ALA A 108 -6.08 -1.89 10.14
CA ALA A 108 -5.81 -0.68 10.91
C ALA A 108 -5.26 0.46 10.03
N ALA A 109 -4.33 0.16 9.10
CA ALA A 109 -3.82 1.16 8.18
C ALA A 109 -4.89 1.63 7.18
N PHE A 110 -5.71 0.70 6.68
CA PHE A 110 -6.82 1.02 5.78
C PHE A 110 -7.82 1.97 6.46
N ASP A 111 -8.27 1.65 7.67
CA ASP A 111 -9.23 2.46 8.43
C ASP A 111 -8.68 3.86 8.72
N LEU A 112 -7.41 3.92 9.14
CA LEU A 112 -6.73 5.18 9.39
C LEU A 112 -6.66 6.07 8.14
N LEU A 113 -6.26 5.52 6.99
CA LEU A 113 -6.14 6.27 5.73
C LEU A 113 -7.51 6.68 5.17
N MET A 114 -8.50 5.78 5.22
CA MET A 114 -9.88 6.08 4.79
C MET A 114 -10.49 7.21 5.64
N ALA A 115 -10.33 7.16 6.96
CA ALA A 115 -10.82 8.22 7.85
C ALA A 115 -10.18 9.58 7.56
N ARG A 116 -8.93 9.61 7.03
CA ARG A 116 -8.29 10.86 6.60
C ARG A 116 -8.82 11.36 5.26
N HIS A 117 -9.11 10.46 4.31
CA HIS A 117 -9.80 10.82 3.07
C HIS A 117 -11.16 11.45 3.35
N ASP A 118 -11.97 10.88 4.25
CA ASP A 118 -13.30 11.39 4.61
C ASP A 118 -13.25 12.82 5.15
N ARG A 119 -12.37 13.06 6.13
CA ARG A 119 -12.24 14.37 6.78
C ARG A 119 -11.84 15.49 5.82
N LEU A 120 -11.12 15.17 4.75
CA LEU A 120 -10.67 16.17 3.76
C LEU A 120 -11.71 16.42 2.66
N HIS A 121 -12.59 15.45 2.39
CA HIS A 121 -13.76 15.66 1.52
C HIS A 121 -14.83 16.56 2.17
N ASP A 122 -14.94 16.56 3.50
CA ASP A 122 -15.94 17.35 4.22
C ASP A 122 -15.54 18.83 4.48
N GLN A 123 -14.35 19.28 4.05
CA GLN A 123 -13.90 20.66 4.32
C GLN A 123 -14.33 21.68 3.24
N PRO A 124 -15.10 22.73 3.59
CA PRO A 124 -15.47 23.79 2.66
C PRO A 124 -14.23 24.63 2.28
N GLY A 125 -13.95 24.72 0.98
CA GLY A 125 -12.81 25.49 0.43
C GLY A 125 -11.56 24.68 0.14
N SER A 126 -11.58 23.35 0.34
CA SER A 126 -10.50 22.48 -0.12
C SER A 126 -10.42 22.50 -1.65
N LEU A 127 -9.22 22.73 -2.20
CA LEU A 127 -8.90 22.58 -3.63
C LEU A 127 -9.14 21.14 -4.15
N HIS A 128 -9.58 20.22 -3.28
CA HIS A 128 -9.90 18.82 -3.56
C HIS A 128 -11.40 18.56 -3.76
N ASN A 129 -12.24 19.60 -3.87
CA ASN A 129 -13.65 19.51 -4.28
C ASN A 129 -13.81 19.19 -5.79
N GLN A 130 -13.08 18.20 -6.30
CA GLN A 130 -13.52 17.48 -7.50
C GLN A 130 -14.32 16.26 -7.03
N PRO A 131 -15.62 16.17 -7.34
CA PRO A 131 -16.31 14.89 -7.25
C PRO A 131 -15.59 13.94 -8.22
N GLY A 132 -14.84 12.99 -7.67
CA GLY A 132 -14.11 11.99 -8.46
C GLY A 132 -12.61 12.19 -8.62
N THR A 133 -11.88 12.73 -7.63
CA THR A 133 -10.42 12.49 -7.54
C THR A 133 -10.15 11.02 -7.20
N ASP A 134 -10.29 10.21 -8.23
CA ASP A 134 -9.68 8.93 -8.56
C ASP A 134 -9.21 8.07 -7.37
N LEU A 135 -10.14 7.39 -6.69
CA LEU A 135 -9.85 6.02 -6.22
C LEU A 135 -9.62 5.06 -7.43
N ARG A 136 -9.73 5.57 -8.66
CA ARG A 136 -9.41 4.86 -9.89
C ARG A 136 -7.93 4.51 -9.91
N GLY A 137 -7.71 3.21 -9.90
CA GLY A 137 -6.45 2.54 -9.69
C GLY A 137 -6.77 1.09 -9.36
N SER A 138 -5.81 0.19 -9.53
CA SER A 138 -5.98 -1.25 -9.30
C SER A 138 -6.18 -1.62 -7.81
N LEU A 139 -6.94 -0.83 -7.02
CA LEU A 139 -7.24 -1.05 -5.60
C LEU A 139 -7.94 -2.39 -5.38
N MET A 140 -8.85 -2.75 -6.29
CA MET A 140 -9.68 -3.96 -6.21
C MET A 140 -9.06 -5.19 -6.88
N GLY A 141 -7.82 -5.08 -7.38
CA GLY A 141 -7.13 -6.18 -8.05
C GLY A 141 -6.50 -7.14 -7.05
N LEU A 142 -6.54 -8.44 -7.34
CA LEU A 142 -5.88 -9.45 -6.50
C LEU A 142 -4.41 -9.05 -6.24
N PRO A 143 -3.88 -9.22 -5.02
CA PRO A 143 -2.48 -8.97 -4.72
C PRO A 143 -1.58 -9.84 -5.60
N GLU A 144 -0.36 -9.38 -5.88
CA GLU A 144 0.61 -10.21 -6.58
C GLU A 144 1.40 -11.05 -5.58
N PRO A 145 1.81 -12.28 -5.93
CA PRO A 145 2.66 -13.08 -5.06
C PRO A 145 4.01 -12.39 -4.81
N LEU A 146 4.57 -12.59 -3.62
CA LEU A 146 5.86 -11.98 -3.25
C LEU A 146 6.99 -12.47 -4.17
N SER A 147 7.01 -13.76 -4.52
CA SER A 147 8.03 -14.32 -5.42
C SER A 147 7.50 -14.42 -6.87
N PRO A 148 8.29 -14.00 -7.88
CA PRO A 148 7.94 -14.25 -9.27
C PRO A 148 8.07 -15.73 -9.65
N LEU A 149 8.82 -16.53 -8.89
CA LEU A 149 9.05 -17.95 -9.16
C LEU A 149 7.92 -18.80 -8.58
N ALA A 150 7.26 -19.59 -9.43
CA ALA A 150 6.14 -20.45 -9.04
C ALA A 150 6.52 -21.47 -7.95
N SER A 151 7.77 -21.92 -7.89
CA SER A 151 8.27 -22.85 -6.87
C SER A 151 8.24 -22.28 -5.45
N ASP A 152 8.31 -20.96 -5.31
CA ASP A 152 8.46 -20.28 -4.03
C ASP A 152 7.15 -19.61 -3.60
N GLN A 153 6.11 -19.70 -4.44
CA GLN A 153 4.81 -19.12 -4.18
C GLN A 153 4.04 -19.97 -3.18
N ARG A 154 3.46 -19.28 -2.19
CA ARG A 154 2.53 -19.87 -1.22
C ARG A 154 1.20 -19.15 -1.31
N PRO A 155 0.07 -19.86 -1.13
CA PRO A 155 -1.23 -19.22 -1.06
C PRO A 155 -1.28 -18.26 0.14
N PRO A 156 -1.91 -17.08 0.02
CA PRO A 156 -2.13 -16.21 1.16
C PRO A 156 -2.98 -16.89 2.24
N PRO A 157 -2.77 -16.55 3.53
CA PRO A 157 -3.59 -17.10 4.61
C PRO A 157 -5.09 -16.83 4.41
N THR A 158 -5.96 -17.75 4.84
CA THR A 158 -7.42 -17.57 4.68
C THR A 158 -7.95 -16.32 5.40
N HIS A 159 -7.40 -15.97 6.56
CA HIS A 159 -7.80 -14.77 7.29
C HIS A 159 -7.46 -13.48 6.52
N PHE A 160 -6.32 -13.45 5.82
CA PHE A 160 -5.91 -12.35 4.96
C PHE A 160 -6.94 -12.12 3.85
N LEU A 161 -7.41 -13.19 3.19
CA LEU A 161 -8.43 -13.08 2.13
C LEU A 161 -9.76 -12.55 2.66
N LYS A 162 -10.18 -12.97 3.87
CA LYS A 162 -11.41 -12.45 4.50
C LYS A 162 -11.33 -10.94 4.75
N VAL A 163 -10.20 -10.46 5.28
CA VAL A 163 -9.98 -9.03 5.53
C VAL A 163 -9.92 -8.25 4.20
N LEU A 164 -9.21 -8.77 3.20
CA LEU A 164 -9.16 -8.17 1.87
C LEU A 164 -10.55 -8.04 1.23
N MET A 165 -11.37 -9.09 1.29
CA MET A 165 -12.74 -9.04 0.78
C MET A 165 -13.61 -8.03 1.53
N SER A 166 -13.45 -7.91 2.85
CA SER A 166 -14.14 -6.87 3.64
C SER A 166 -13.76 -5.46 3.19
N MET A 167 -12.48 -5.20 2.92
CA MET A 167 -12.03 -3.91 2.38
C MET A 167 -12.65 -3.62 1.00
N TYR A 168 -12.64 -4.61 0.11
CA TYR A 168 -13.26 -4.51 -1.21
C TYR A 168 -14.76 -4.20 -1.14
N GLN A 169 -15.49 -4.87 -0.25
CA GLN A 169 -16.90 -4.57 -0.02
C GLN A 169 -17.12 -3.13 0.44
N ARG A 170 -16.29 -2.64 1.37
CA ARG A 170 -16.35 -1.25 1.85
C ARG A 170 -16.05 -0.24 0.74
N LEU A 171 -15.07 -0.53 -0.12
CA LEU A 171 -14.75 0.31 -1.29
C LEU A 171 -15.92 0.35 -2.28
N ILE A 172 -16.53 -0.79 -2.60
CA ILE A 172 -17.69 -0.87 -3.51
C ILE A 172 -18.91 -0.14 -2.93
N GLN A 173 -19.16 -0.27 -1.63
CA GLN A 173 -20.25 0.45 -0.96
C GLN A 173 -20.08 1.97 -1.07
N ARG A 174 -18.83 2.45 -1.06
CA ARG A 174 -18.50 3.86 -1.19
C ARG A 174 -18.55 4.34 -2.65
N ASP A 175 -17.93 3.58 -3.55
CA ASP A 175 -17.89 3.85 -4.98
C ASP A 175 -18.14 2.55 -5.76
N PRO A 176 -19.39 2.30 -6.18
CA PRO A 176 -19.74 1.12 -6.96
C PRO A 176 -19.02 1.03 -8.31
N THR A 177 -18.50 2.15 -8.84
CA THR A 177 -17.84 2.16 -10.16
C THR A 177 -16.50 1.42 -10.14
N LEU A 178 -15.87 1.29 -8.96
CA LEU A 178 -14.63 0.54 -8.75
C LEU A 178 -14.75 -0.92 -9.17
N ALA A 179 -15.92 -1.56 -8.98
CA ALA A 179 -16.14 -2.94 -9.38
C ALA A 179 -16.10 -3.15 -10.91
N THR A 180 -16.34 -2.08 -11.67
CA THR A 180 -16.37 -2.09 -13.13
C THR A 180 -15.19 -1.38 -13.76
N GLU A 181 -14.19 -0.98 -12.96
CA GLU A 181 -13.03 -0.26 -13.45
C GLU A 181 -12.28 -1.08 -14.50
N GLN A 182 -11.91 -0.40 -15.59
CA GLN A 182 -11.10 -0.95 -16.65
C GLN A 182 -9.82 -0.14 -16.80
N ARG A 183 -8.69 -0.82 -16.90
CA ARG A 183 -7.40 -0.22 -17.16
C ARG A 183 -6.75 -0.90 -18.35
N TYR A 184 -6.37 -0.11 -19.36
CA TYR A 184 -5.81 -0.63 -20.62
C TYR A 184 -6.68 -1.70 -21.30
N GLY A 185 -8.02 -1.61 -21.16
CA GLY A 185 -8.97 -2.58 -21.72
C GLY A 185 -9.16 -3.86 -20.87
N TYR A 186 -8.43 -3.99 -19.76
CA TYR A 186 -8.59 -5.11 -18.82
C TYR A 186 -9.47 -4.69 -17.64
N ASN A 187 -10.51 -5.48 -17.37
CA ASN A 187 -11.29 -5.36 -16.14
C ASN A 187 -10.64 -6.15 -14.98
N LEU A 188 -11.18 -6.00 -13.78
CA LEU A 188 -10.71 -6.68 -12.58
C LEU A 188 -10.69 -8.23 -12.71
N VAL A 189 -11.60 -8.82 -13.48
CA VAL A 189 -11.65 -10.28 -13.69
C VAL A 189 -10.45 -10.76 -14.50
N HIS A 190 -10.06 -10.02 -15.54
CA HIS A 190 -8.86 -10.34 -16.32
C HIS A 190 -7.60 -10.25 -15.44
N GLN A 191 -7.48 -9.18 -14.66
CA GLN A 191 -6.35 -8.99 -13.73
C GLN A 191 -6.32 -10.08 -12.65
N ALA A 192 -7.49 -10.48 -12.14
CA ALA A 192 -7.59 -11.57 -11.19
C ALA A 192 -7.13 -12.90 -11.79
N ALA A 193 -7.53 -13.23 -13.02
CA ALA A 193 -7.10 -14.44 -13.70
C ALA A 193 -5.57 -14.49 -13.90
N GLU A 194 -4.95 -13.36 -14.29
CA GLU A 194 -3.50 -13.26 -14.47
C GLU A 194 -2.75 -13.43 -13.13
N ARG A 195 -3.25 -12.80 -12.07
CA ARG A 195 -2.58 -12.77 -10.76
C ARG A 195 -2.86 -14.00 -9.92
N ALA A 196 -3.97 -14.70 -10.18
CA ALA A 196 -4.38 -15.83 -9.37
C ALA A 196 -3.30 -16.91 -9.33
N LYS A 197 -2.67 -17.23 -10.49
CA LYS A 197 -1.59 -18.24 -10.61
C LYS A 197 -1.86 -19.58 -9.87
N GLY A 198 -3.14 -19.92 -9.63
CA GLY A 198 -3.53 -21.08 -8.82
C GLY A 198 -3.33 -20.95 -7.30
N LEU A 199 -3.02 -19.76 -6.79
CA LEU A 199 -2.70 -19.47 -5.37
C LEU A 199 -3.90 -18.97 -4.57
N TYR A 200 -4.99 -18.62 -5.23
CA TYR A 200 -6.22 -18.13 -4.62
C TYR A 200 -7.31 -19.20 -4.80
N PRO A 201 -8.09 -19.50 -3.75
CA PRO A 201 -9.18 -20.47 -3.81
C PRO A 201 -10.33 -20.01 -4.70
#